data_AF-A0AA96F2S7-F1
#
_entry.id   AF-A0AA96F2S7-F1
#
_cell.length_a   1.000
_cell.length_b   1.000
_cell.length_c   1.000
_cell.angle_alpha   90.00
_cell.angle_beta   90.00
_cell.angle_gamma   90.00
#
_symmetry.space_group_name_H-M   'P 1'
#
loop_
_entity.id
_entity.type
_entity.pdbx_description
1 polymer ?
#
loop_
_entity_poly.entity_id
_entity_poly.type
_entity_poly.pdbx_seq_one_letter_code
_entity_poly.pdbx_strand_id
1 'polypeptide(L)'
;MSTKNKIYLSLSVLTLFFTLFVILASSAPNGILTTSLPFQWIIIFVMVFLLLIFNVAEIIINKDDWNKFYWLGVVLNVATILFVIRYFKIELY
;
A
#
# COMPACT_ATOMS: atom_id res chain seq x y z
N MET A 1 0.19 23.93 4.00
CA MET A 1 -0.44 22.61 3.71
C MET A 1 -0.44 22.39 2.21
N SER A 2 0.50 21.61 1.69
CA SER A 2 0.67 21.42 0.24
C SER A 2 -0.35 20.43 -0.31
N THR A 3 -0.96 20.71 -1.47
CA THR A 3 -1.89 19.80 -2.18
C THR A 3 -1.32 18.38 -2.34
N LYS A 4 0.01 18.25 -2.41
CA LYS A 4 0.75 16.98 -2.53
C LYS A 4 0.42 15.99 -1.41
N ASN A 5 0.31 16.45 -0.16
CA ASN A 5 0.09 15.55 0.98
C ASN A 5 -1.31 14.90 0.95
N LYS A 6 -2.32 15.64 0.49
CA LYS A 6 -3.67 15.15 0.30
C LYS A 6 -3.72 14.13 -0.84
N ILE A 7 -3.00 14.38 -1.94
CA ILE A 7 -2.92 13.44 -3.06
C ILE A 7 -2.32 12.11 -2.61
N TYR A 8 -1.19 12.15 -1.90
CA TYR A 8 -0.52 10.93 -1.43
C TYR A 8 -1.40 10.15 -0.45
N LEU A 9 -2.04 10.84 0.49
CA LEU A 9 -2.99 10.20 1.40
C LEU A 9 -4.16 9.55 0.64
N SER A 10 -4.78 10.28 -0.29
CA SER A 10 -5.90 9.76 -1.08
C SER A 10 -5.50 8.54 -1.89
N LEU A 11 -4.31 8.54 -2.50
CA LEU A 11 -3.79 7.38 -3.23
C LEU A 11 -3.52 6.19 -2.29
N SER A 12 -2.98 6.41 -1.09
CA SER A 12 -2.81 5.34 -0.09
C SER A 12 -4.14 4.75 0.35
N VAL A 13 -5.16 5.59 0.57
CA VAL A 13 -6.53 5.15 0.89
C VAL A 13 -7.13 4.33 -0.25
N LEU A 14 -7.08 4.83 -1.48
CA LEU A 14 -7.59 4.12 -2.67
C LEU A 14 -6.89 2.78 -2.87
N THR A 15 -5.57 2.73 -2.69
CA THR A 15 -4.79 1.50 -2.81
C THR A 15 -5.22 0.46 -1.77
N LEU A 16 -5.48 0.87 -0.52
CA LEU A 16 -6.02 0.00 0.51
C LEU A 16 -7.41 -0.53 0.13
N PHE A 17 -8.33 0.34 -0.28
CA PHE A 17 -9.67 -0.07 -0.70
C PHE A 17 -9.64 -1.03 -1.90
N PHE A 18 -8.81 -0.76 -2.90
CA PHE A 18 -8.66 -1.64 -4.06
C PHE A 18 -8.09 -3.00 -3.66
N THR A 19 -7.14 -3.02 -2.73
CA THR A 19 -6.59 -4.27 -2.18
C THR A 19 -7.67 -5.08 -1.46
N LEU A 20 -8.44 -4.45 -0.56
CA LEU A 20 -9.55 -5.11 0.13
C LEU A 20 -10.60 -5.63 -0.85
N PHE A 21 -10.95 -4.84 -1.88
CA PHE A 21 -11.86 -5.26 -2.93
C PHE A 21 -11.35 -6.49 -3.68
N VAL A 22 -10.08 -6.51 -4.11
CA VAL A 22 -9.48 -7.66 -4.80
C VAL A 22 -9.44 -8.90 -3.89
N ILE A 23 -9.14 -8.73 -2.60
CA ILE A 23 -9.18 -9.82 -1.61
C ILE A 23 -10.60 -10.42 -1.51
N LEU A 24 -11.62 -9.57 -1.38
CA LEU A 24 -13.01 -10.01 -1.22
C LEU A 24 -13.59 -10.61 -2.50
N ALA A 25 -13.15 -10.14 -3.67
CA ALA A 25 -13.59 -10.65 -4.97
C ALA A 25 -12.87 -11.94 -5.40
N SER A 26 -11.77 -12.31 -4.73
CA SER A 26 -10.99 -13.50 -5.08
C SER A 26 -11.55 -14.75 -4.39
N SER A 27 -11.77 -15.82 -5.16
CA SER A 27 -12.38 -17.07 -4.68
C SER A 27 -11.42 -18.00 -3.94
N ALA A 28 -10.10 -17.81 -4.06
CA ALA A 28 -9.10 -18.52 -3.28
C ALA A 28 -7.78 -17.72 -3.23
N PRO A 29 -7.01 -17.81 -2.12
CA PRO A 29 -5.67 -17.26 -2.08
C PRO A 29 -4.75 -18.07 -3.01
N ASN A 30 -4.46 -17.52 -4.18
CA ASN A 30 -3.46 -18.06 -5.10
C ASN A 30 -2.09 -17.97 -4.41
N GLY A 31 -1.34 -19.07 -4.27
CA GLY A 31 0.04 -18.99 -3.80
C GLY A 31 0.88 -18.14 -4.75
N ILE A 32 1.74 -17.25 -4.21
CA ILE A 32 2.61 -16.35 -5.01
C ILE A 32 3.48 -17.13 -6.01
N LEU A 33 3.83 -18.38 -5.69
CA LEU A 33 4.79 -19.19 -6.44
C LEU A 33 4.16 -20.32 -7.27
N THR A 34 2.85 -20.57 -7.15
CA THR A 34 2.21 -21.74 -7.76
C THR A 34 1.38 -21.42 -9.00
N THR A 35 1.18 -20.14 -9.30
CA THR A 35 0.32 -19.66 -10.40
C THR A 35 0.80 -18.30 -10.89
N SER A 36 0.53 -17.97 -12.16
CA SER A 36 0.76 -16.62 -12.71
C SER A 36 0.06 -15.58 -11.84
N LEU A 37 0.83 -14.70 -11.21
CA LEU A 37 0.30 -13.63 -10.37
C LEU A 37 -0.68 -12.76 -11.19
N PRO A 38 -1.95 -12.61 -10.77
CA PRO A 38 -2.90 -11.79 -11.51
C PRO A 38 -2.41 -10.34 -11.65
N PHE A 39 -2.64 -9.74 -12.80
CA PHE A 39 -2.15 -8.39 -13.14
C PHE A 39 -2.56 -7.32 -12.11
N GLN A 40 -3.73 -7.48 -11.47
CA GLN A 40 -4.21 -6.58 -10.42
C GLN A 40 -3.25 -6.52 -9.22
N TRP A 41 -2.64 -7.65 -8.86
CA TRP A 41 -1.69 -7.72 -7.76
C TRP A 41 -0.38 -7.01 -8.09
N ILE A 42 0.09 -7.10 -9.34
CA ILE A 42 1.26 -6.34 -9.80
C ILE A 42 1.03 -4.84 -9.61
N ILE A 43 -0.15 -4.34 -10.02
CA ILE A 43 -0.53 -2.94 -9.82
C ILE A 43 -0.53 -2.58 -8.33
N ILE A 44 -1.16 -3.41 -7.49
CA ILE A 44 -1.22 -3.17 -6.04
C ILE A 44 0.19 -3.09 -5.44
N PHE A 45 1.08 -4.03 -5.77
CA PHE A 45 2.45 -4.03 -5.28
C PHE A 45 3.19 -2.74 -5.68
N VAL A 46 3.17 -2.39 -6.97
CA VAL A 46 3.84 -1.19 -7.46
C VAL A 46 3.31 0.06 -6.76
N MET A 47 1.98 0.20 -6.65
CA MET A 47 1.36 1.36 -5.99
C MET A 47 1.75 1.45 -4.51
N VAL A 48 1.66 0.34 -3.77
CA VAL A 48 1.98 0.30 -2.34
C VAL A 48 3.44 0.65 -2.08
N PHE A 49 4.38 0.07 -2.82
CA PHE A 49 5.80 0.32 -2.62
C PHE A 49 6.18 1.76 -3.00
N LEU A 50 5.70 2.26 -4.14
CA LEU A 50 5.98 3.64 -4.55
C LEU A 50 5.40 4.66 -3.57
N LEU A 51 4.16 4.47 -3.12
CA LEU A 51 3.53 5.38 -2.16
C LEU A 51 4.22 5.35 -0.80
N LEU A 52 4.67 4.18 -0.35
CA LEU A 52 5.45 4.08 0.88
C LEU A 52 6.75 4.88 0.76
N ILE A 53 7.50 4.70 -0.32
CA ILE A 53 8.75 5.43 -0.58
C ILE A 53 8.49 6.93 -0.67
N PHE A 54 7.45 7.37 -1.38
CA PHE A 54 7.13 8.79 -1.52
C PHE A 54 6.71 9.44 -0.20
N ASN A 55 5.86 8.78 0.59
CA ASN A 55 5.47 9.31 1.90
C ASN A 55 6.68 9.41 2.85
N VAL A 56 7.54 8.39 2.87
CA VAL A 56 8.77 8.40 3.69
C VAL A 56 9.76 9.46 3.21
N ALA A 57 9.97 9.59 1.89
CA ALA A 57 10.85 10.59 1.32
C ALA A 57 10.41 12.01 1.70
N GLU A 58 9.11 12.29 1.63
CA GLU A 58 8.57 13.59 2.06
C GLU A 58 8.77 13.87 3.54
N ILE A 59 8.65 12.86 4.41
CA ILE A 59 8.94 12.98 5.84
C ILE A 59 10.43 13.29 6.08
N ILE A 60 11.31 12.63 5.33
CA ILE A 60 12.77 12.81 5.46
C ILE A 60 13.23 14.17 4.94
N ILE A 61 12.62 14.66 3.85
CA ILE A 61 12.96 15.95 3.24
C ILE A 61 12.42 17.12 4.08
N ASN A 62 11.21 16.98 4.63
CA ASN A 62 10.53 18.03 5.38
C ASN A 62 10.55 17.77 6.91
N LYS A 63 11.72 17.47 7.48
CA LYS A 63 11.85 17.09 8.90
C LYS A 63 11.34 18.14 9.88
N ASP A 64 11.45 19.41 9.53
CA ASP A 64 11.07 20.53 10.40
C ASP A 64 9.55 20.81 10.39
N ASP A 65 8.81 20.26 9.42
CA ASP A 65 7.35 20.41 9.29
C ASP A 65 6.66 19.05 9.40
N TRP A 66 6.31 18.67 10.64
CA TRP A 66 5.62 17.41 10.91
C TRP A 66 4.26 17.35 10.20
N ASN A 67 4.23 16.63 9.07
CA ASN A 67 3.02 16.48 8.27
C ASN A 67 2.31 15.15 8.58
N LYS A 68 1.24 15.22 9.39
CA LYS A 68 0.43 14.05 9.79
C LYS A 68 -0.15 13.26 8.62
N PHE A 69 -0.35 13.89 7.45
CA PHE A 69 -0.92 13.23 6.28
C PHE A 69 0.07 12.23 5.65
N TYR A 70 1.36 12.57 5.58
CA TYR A 70 2.37 11.63 5.10
C TYR A 70 2.54 10.45 6.06
N TRP A 71 2.57 10.72 7.36
CA TRP A 71 2.59 9.66 8.38
C TRP A 71 1.39 8.73 8.31
N LEU A 72 0.18 9.28 8.16
CA LEU A 72 -1.02 8.48 7.97
C LEU A 72 -0.95 7.68 6.66
N GLY A 73 -0.40 8.27 5.59
CA GLY A 73 -0.12 7.58 4.34
C GLY A 73 0.79 6.36 4.52
N VAL A 74 1.90 6.51 5.27
CA VAL A 74 2.79 5.40 5.62
C VAL A 74 2.03 4.30 6.36
N VAL A 75 1.26 4.65 7.40
CA VAL A 75 0.48 3.67 8.18
C VAL A 75 -0.49 2.90 7.28
N LEU A 76 -1.18 3.59 6.37
CA LEU A 76 -2.08 2.93 5.41
C LEU A 76 -1.32 2.03 4.44
N ASN A 77 -0.17 2.46 3.92
CA ASN A 77 0.63 1.62 3.02
C ASN A 77 1.15 0.36 3.73
N VAL A 78 1.61 0.47 4.99
CA VAL A 78 2.00 -0.68 5.81
C VAL A 78 0.81 -1.60 6.08
N ALA A 79 -0.35 -1.06 6.43
CA ALA A 79 -1.57 -1.86 6.60
C ALA A 79 -1.92 -2.64 5.32
N THR A 80 -1.83 -2.01 4.15
CA THR A 80 -2.04 -2.68 2.86
C THR A 80 -1.05 -3.83 2.66
N ILE A 81 0.24 -3.63 2.97
CA ILE A 81 1.25 -4.70 2.89
C ILE A 81 0.85 -5.89 3.77
N LEU A 82 0.41 -5.64 5.01
CA LEU A 82 -0.02 -6.71 5.92
C LEU A 82 -1.22 -7.49 5.37
N PHE A 83 -2.20 -6.82 4.76
CA PHE A 83 -3.32 -7.51 4.10
C PHE A 83 -2.85 -8.37 2.93
N VAL A 84 -1.92 -7.88 2.11
CA VAL A 84 -1.36 -8.62 0.98
C VAL A 84 -0.62 -9.87 1.45
N ILE A 85 0.26 -9.72 2.44
CA ILE A 85 1.00 -10.82 3.09
C ILE A 85 0.03 -11.89 3.60
N ARG A 86 -1.01 -11.45 4.32
CA ARG A 86 -2.03 -12.35 4.87
C ARG A 86 -2.80 -13.08 3.79
N TYR A 87 -3.20 -12.38 2.73
CA TYR A 87 -3.91 -12.96 1.60
C TYR A 87 -3.10 -14.06 0.92
N PHE A 88 -1.83 -13.78 0.64
CA PHE A 88 -0.93 -14.72 -0.02
C PHE A 88 -0.39 -15.82 0.89
N LYS A 89 -0.76 -15.81 2.18
CA LYS A 89 -0.23 -16.72 3.21
C LYS A 89 1.30 -16.73 3.21
N ILE A 90 1.92 -15.57 3.01
CA ILE A 90 3.37 -15.44 3.10
C ILE A 90 3.74 -15.63 4.56
N GLU A 91 4.50 -16.68 4.85
CA GLU A 91 5.05 -16.92 6.18
C GLU A 91 6.07 -15.82 6.48
N LEU A 92 5.84 -15.08 7.56
CA LEU A 92 6.76 -14.02 8.00
C LEU A 92 7.82 -14.54 8.98
N TYR A 93 7.70 -15.75 9.50
CA TYR A 93 8.70 -16.53 10.26
C TYR A 93 8.10 -17.91 10.57
#